data_AF-A0A1F9SIF8-F1
#
_entry.id   AF-A0A1F9SIF8-F1
#
_cell.length_a   1.000
_cell.length_b   1.000
_cell.length_c   1.000
_cell.angle_alpha   90.00
_cell.angle_beta   90.00
_cell.angle_gamma   90.00
#
_symmetry.space_group_name_H-M   'P 1'
#
loop_
_entity.id
_entity.type
_entity.pdbx_description
1 polymer ?
#
loop_
_entity_poly.entity_id
_entity_poly.type
_entity_poly.pdbx_seq_one_letter_code
_entity_poly.pdbx_strand_id
1 'polypeptide(L)'
;MKNLVCKICTIRLVEAAYARAWWFRLLREPLRWGMLLLGRLYEADLEVYTINSPSCRACPRLTKLELKEKSALFRLLNNLINPYFDRLIERLLTEREQAEAREFAERAVRGEIKDGDK
;
A
#
# COMPACT_ATOMS: atom_id res chain seq x y z
N MET A 1 18.29 -10.50 -1.48
CA MET A 1 16.98 -10.27 -0.83
C MET A 1 16.85 -8.77 -0.59
N LYS A 2 15.75 -8.14 -1.02
CA LYS A 2 15.50 -6.71 -0.83
C LYS A 2 14.76 -6.51 0.51
N ASN A 3 15.25 -5.65 1.39
CA ASN A 3 14.52 -5.31 2.62
C ASN A 3 13.33 -4.40 2.28
N LEU A 4 12.15 -4.73 2.80
CA LEU A 4 10.97 -3.88 2.64
C LEU A 4 11.11 -2.62 3.53
N VAL A 5 11.38 -1.47 2.90
CA VAL A 5 11.40 -0.17 3.59
C VAL A 5 10.07 0.54 3.35
N CYS A 6 9.25 0.65 4.40
CA CYS A 6 7.96 1.33 4.35
C CYS A 6 7.98 2.57 5.24
N LYS A 7 7.74 3.76 4.66
CA LYS A 7 7.66 5.03 5.42
C LYS A 7 6.26 5.29 5.99
N ILE A 8 5.23 4.69 5.42
CA ILE A 8 3.83 4.87 5.83
C ILE A 8 3.00 3.64 5.45
N CYS A 9 2.20 3.15 6.39
CA CYS A 9 1.45 1.92 6.21
C CYS A 9 0.23 2.19 5.33
N THR A 10 0.25 1.68 4.10
CA THR A 10 -0.86 1.83 3.15
C THR A 10 -2.12 1.09 3.61
N ILE A 11 -2.00 0.08 4.48
CA ILE A 11 -3.15 -0.63 5.06
C ILE A 11 -3.87 0.28 6.05
N ARG A 12 -3.14 0.84 7.04
CA ARG A 12 -3.71 1.74 8.05
C ARG A 12 -4.30 3.02 7.47
N LEU A 13 -3.59 3.67 6.53
CA LEU A 13 -4.13 4.83 5.80
C LEU A 13 -5.49 4.54 5.19
N VAL A 14 -5.66 3.33 4.72
CA VAL A 14 -6.87 2.93 4.02
C VAL A 14 -7.96 2.53 4.98
N GLU A 15 -7.63 1.84 6.06
CA GLU A 15 -8.61 1.56 7.11
C GLU A 15 -9.21 2.87 7.63
N ALA A 16 -8.36 3.87 7.89
CA ALA A 16 -8.81 5.21 8.25
C ALA A 16 -9.65 5.85 7.13
N ALA A 17 -9.26 5.70 5.86
CA ALA A 17 -10.02 6.24 4.73
C ALA A 17 -11.38 5.54 4.55
N TYR A 18 -11.47 4.23 4.79
CA TYR A 18 -12.72 3.47 4.76
C TYR A 18 -13.63 3.85 5.93
N ALA A 19 -13.07 4.11 7.11
CA ALA A 19 -13.83 4.61 8.26
C ALA A 19 -14.43 6.00 7.99
N ARG A 20 -13.73 6.85 7.22
CA ARG A 20 -14.19 8.19 6.84
C ARG A 20 -15.17 8.18 5.66
N ALA A 21 -14.86 7.43 4.60
CA ALA A 21 -15.62 7.43 3.36
C ALA A 21 -15.80 6.01 2.85
N TRP A 22 -17.01 5.48 3.05
CA TRP A 22 -17.41 4.18 2.48
C TRP A 22 -17.26 4.14 0.95
N TRP A 23 -17.49 5.26 0.26
CA TRP A 23 -17.36 5.37 -1.20
C TRP A 23 -15.92 5.24 -1.68
N PHE A 24 -14.92 5.49 -0.82
CA PHE A 24 -13.50 5.28 -1.15
C PHE A 24 -13.21 3.81 -1.48
N ARG A 25 -14.02 2.88 -0.94
CA ARG A 25 -13.95 1.46 -1.28
C ARG A 25 -14.21 1.21 -2.76
N LEU A 26 -15.16 1.92 -3.37
CA LEU A 26 -15.47 1.83 -4.80
C LEU A 26 -14.35 2.37 -5.69
N LEU A 27 -13.57 3.34 -5.23
CA LEU A 27 -12.40 3.82 -5.96
C LEU A 27 -11.22 2.86 -5.83
N ARG A 28 -11.01 2.32 -4.63
CA ARG A 28 -9.81 1.56 -4.29
C ARG A 28 -9.87 0.09 -4.70
N GLU A 29 -11.03 -0.55 -4.64
CA GLU A 29 -11.17 -1.95 -5.05
C GLU A 29 -10.83 -2.18 -6.52
N PRO A 30 -11.30 -1.36 -7.49
CA PRO A 30 -10.87 -1.46 -8.88
C PRO A 30 -9.36 -1.23 -9.05
N LEU A 31 -8.80 -0.27 -8.31
CA LEU A 31 -7.37 0.02 -8.34
C LEU A 31 -6.55 -1.18 -7.83
N ARG A 32 -7.00 -1.81 -6.74
CA ARG A 32 -6.41 -3.04 -6.19
C ARG A 32 -6.52 -4.19 -7.16
N TRP A 33 -7.68 -4.38 -7.77
CA TRP A 33 -7.88 -5.40 -8.80
C TRP A 33 -6.98 -5.19 -10.00
N GLY A 34 -6.87 -3.96 -10.50
CA GLY A 34 -5.95 -3.60 -11.58
C GLY A 34 -4.50 -3.92 -11.23
N MET A 35 -4.04 -3.57 -10.02
CA MET A 35 -2.70 -3.92 -9.55
C MET A 35 -2.48 -5.43 -9.43
N LEU A 36 -3.44 -6.19 -8.90
CA LEU A 36 -3.30 -7.65 -8.77
C LEU A 36 -3.31 -8.33 -10.14
N LEU A 37 -4.16 -7.86 -11.07
CA LEU A 37 -4.25 -8.37 -12.43
C LEU A 37 -2.97 -8.07 -13.22
N LEU A 38 -2.45 -6.85 -13.12
CA LEU A 38 -1.14 -6.49 -13.67
C LEU A 38 -0.03 -7.32 -13.00
N GLY A 39 -0.06 -7.48 -11.67
CA GLY A 39 0.92 -8.27 -10.93
C GLY A 39 0.97 -9.72 -11.40
N ARG A 40 -0.20 -10.28 -11.75
CA ARG A 40 -0.31 -11.62 -12.33
C ARG A 40 0.16 -11.66 -13.79
N LEU A 41 -0.14 -10.64 -14.59
CA LEU A 41 0.30 -10.54 -15.99
C LEU A 41 1.82 -10.36 -16.14
N TYR A 42 2.45 -9.65 -15.21
CA TYR A 42 3.90 -9.35 -15.22
C TYR A 42 4.71 -10.24 -14.26
N GLU A 43 4.11 -11.31 -13.72
CA GLU A 43 4.74 -12.25 -12.78
C GLU A 43 5.52 -11.54 -11.66
N ALA A 44 4.85 -10.67 -10.90
CA ALA A 44 5.47 -9.95 -9.78
C ALA A 44 5.96 -10.95 -8.71
N ASP A 45 7.27 -10.98 -8.47
CA ASP A 45 7.87 -11.92 -7.52
C ASP A 45 7.96 -11.28 -6.13
N LEU A 46 7.10 -11.75 -5.23
CA LEU A 46 7.02 -11.25 -3.85
C LEU A 46 8.06 -11.92 -2.94
N GLU A 47 8.66 -13.04 -3.36
CA GLU A 47 9.64 -13.81 -2.57
C GLU A 47 11.00 -13.12 -2.53
N VAL A 48 11.25 -12.16 -3.42
CA VAL A 48 12.48 -11.35 -3.46
C VAL A 48 12.61 -10.44 -2.22
N TYR A 49 11.51 -10.15 -1.53
CA TYR A 49 11.47 -9.24 -0.39
C TYR A 49 11.53 -9.97 0.96
N THR A 50 12.41 -9.50 1.84
CA THR A 50 12.45 -9.94 3.24
C THR A 50 11.34 -9.23 4.00
N ILE A 51 10.38 -10.00 4.50
CA ILE A 51 9.19 -9.49 5.18
C ILE A 51 9.21 -9.95 6.63
N ASN A 52 9.36 -8.99 7.56
CA ASN A 52 9.44 -9.27 8.99
C ASN A 52 8.07 -9.39 9.67
N SER A 53 7.00 -8.90 9.04
CA SER A 53 5.64 -8.91 9.59
C SER A 53 4.65 -9.58 8.62
N PRO A 54 3.81 -10.52 9.09
CA PRO A 54 2.79 -11.19 8.26
C PRO A 54 1.85 -10.20 7.57
N SER A 55 1.48 -9.12 8.25
CA SER A 55 0.64 -8.02 7.74
C SER A 55 1.21 -7.36 6.48
N CYS A 56 2.54 -7.36 6.36
CA CYS A 56 3.24 -6.81 5.20
C CYS A 56 3.28 -7.77 4.02
N ARG A 57 3.09 -9.08 4.21
CA ARG A 57 3.13 -10.10 3.14
C ARG A 57 1.99 -9.94 2.12
N ALA A 58 0.81 -9.54 2.58
CA ALA A 58 -0.33 -9.25 1.72
C ALA A 58 -0.40 -7.77 1.28
N CYS A 59 0.66 -6.98 1.54
CA CYS A 59 0.62 -5.55 1.29
C CYS A 59 0.66 -5.25 -0.23
N PRO A 60 -0.32 -4.51 -0.79
CA PRO A 60 -0.32 -4.12 -2.20
C PRO A 60 0.91 -3.32 -2.64
N ARG A 61 1.64 -2.74 -1.67
CA ARG A 61 2.84 -1.95 -1.94
C ARG A 61 3.99 -2.79 -2.49
N LEU A 62 4.09 -4.07 -2.12
CA LEU A 62 5.09 -4.99 -2.68
C LEU A 62 4.83 -5.23 -4.16
N THR A 63 3.60 -5.62 -4.52
CA THR A 63 3.17 -5.79 -5.91
C THR A 63 3.40 -4.50 -6.72
N LYS A 64 3.10 -3.34 -6.13
CA LYS A 64 3.34 -2.02 -6.76
C LYS A 64 4.83 -1.75 -7.02
N LEU A 65 5.74 -2.18 -6.15
CA LEU A 65 7.18 -1.99 -6.36
C LEU A 65 7.68 -2.84 -7.53
N GLU A 66 7.35 -4.13 -7.54
CA GLU A 66 7.68 -5.04 -8.64
C GLU A 66 7.08 -4.56 -9.97
N LEU A 67 5.81 -4.13 -9.97
CA LEU A 67 5.17 -3.59 -11.16
C LEU A 67 5.81 -2.29 -11.65
N LYS A 68 6.32 -1.44 -10.76
CA LYS A 68 7.07 -0.26 -11.18
C LYS A 68 8.38 -0.66 -11.85
N GLU A 69 9.08 -1.69 -11.38
CA GLU A 69 10.30 -2.15 -12.03
C GLU A 69 9.97 -2.77 -13.41
N LYS A 70 8.98 -3.66 -13.48
CA LYS A 70 8.64 -4.45 -14.67
C LYS A 70 7.77 -3.75 -15.72
N SER A 71 6.93 -2.77 -15.35
CA SER A 71 5.94 -2.17 -16.26
C SER A 71 6.02 -0.64 -16.31
N ALA A 72 6.39 -0.12 -17.49
CA ALA A 72 6.35 1.32 -17.79
C ALA A 72 4.90 1.85 -17.86
N LEU A 73 3.96 1.03 -18.33
CA LEU A 73 2.53 1.37 -18.35
C LEU A 73 1.99 1.58 -16.94
N PHE A 74 2.39 0.72 -16.00
CA PHE A 74 2.03 0.89 -14.60
C PHE A 74 2.65 2.14 -13.99
N ARG A 75 3.90 2.50 -14.35
CA ARG A 75 4.49 3.77 -13.92
C ARG A 75 3.69 4.98 -14.40
N LEU A 76 3.26 4.99 -15.66
CA LEU A 76 2.46 6.06 -16.25
C LEU A 76 1.11 6.19 -15.53
N LEU A 77 0.34 5.09 -15.44
CA LEU A 77 -0.95 5.07 -14.75
C LEU A 77 -0.80 5.47 -13.28
N ASN A 78 0.22 4.93 -12.61
CA ASN A 78 0.47 5.28 -11.23
C ASN A 78 0.81 6.77 -11.08
N ASN A 79 1.65 7.34 -11.93
CA ASN A 79 2.02 8.76 -11.84
C ASN A 79 0.84 9.68 -12.15
N LEU A 80 -0.08 9.26 -13.02
CA LEU A 80 -1.32 10.00 -13.27
C LEU A 80 -2.26 9.95 -12.07
N ILE A 81 -2.42 8.78 -11.44
CA ILE A 81 -3.40 8.57 -10.36
C ILE A 81 -2.86 9.03 -8.99
N ASN A 82 -1.55 8.90 -8.72
CA ASN A 82 -0.94 9.27 -7.43
C ASN A 82 -1.32 10.68 -6.96
N PRO A 83 -1.16 11.77 -7.76
CA PRO A 83 -1.45 13.12 -7.28
C PRO A 83 -2.94 13.33 -6.96
N TYR A 84 -3.85 12.67 -7.67
CA TYR A 84 -5.26 12.72 -7.34
C TYR A 84 -5.56 11.97 -6.06
N PHE A 85 -4.99 10.77 -5.91
CA PHE A 85 -5.17 9.94 -4.74
C PHE A 85 -4.56 10.56 -3.48
N ASP A 86 -3.37 11.15 -3.60
CA ASP A 86 -2.67 11.83 -2.51
C ASP A 86 -3.49 13.03 -2.03
N ARG A 87 -3.97 13.89 -2.95
CA ARG A 87 -4.87 15.01 -2.59
C ARG A 87 -6.17 14.54 -1.95
N LEU A 88 -6.73 13.43 -2.42
CA LEU A 88 -7.98 12.87 -1.91
C LEU A 88 -7.77 12.32 -0.50
N ILE A 89 -6.65 11.62 -0.26
CA ILE A 89 -6.25 11.16 1.07
C ILE A 89 -5.94 12.33 1.99
N GLU A 90 -5.21 13.36 1.55
CA GLU A 90 -4.92 14.55 2.35
C GLU A 90 -6.18 15.29 2.78
N ARG A 91 -7.22 15.31 1.94
CA ARG A 91 -8.52 15.89 2.29
C ARG A 91 -9.34 15.01 3.21
N LEU A 92 -9.22 13.69 3.05
CA LEU A 92 -10.06 12.73 3.77
C LEU A 92 -9.50 12.39 5.15
N LEU A 93 -8.17 12.29 5.25
CA LEU A 93 -7.42 11.94 6.45
C LEU A 93 -6.76 13.15 7.07
N THR A 94 -6.92 13.27 8.38
CA THR A 94 -6.20 14.21 9.23
C THR A 94 -4.73 13.84 9.36
N GLU A 95 -3.90 14.83 9.72
CA GLU A 95 -2.48 14.60 10.01
C GLU A 95 -2.26 13.53 11.10
N ARG A 96 -3.19 13.41 12.06
CA ARG A 96 -3.14 12.40 13.11
C ARG A 96 -3.25 10.97 12.56
N GLU A 97 -4.21 10.73 11.67
CA GLU A 97 -4.39 9.42 11.02
C GLU A 97 -3.18 9.06 10.14
N GLN A 98 -2.56 10.07 9.51
CA GLN A 98 -1.32 9.88 8.76
C GLN A 98 -0.13 9.56 9.68
N ALA A 99 -0.04 10.20 10.85
CA ALA A 99 0.99 9.94 11.85
C ALA A 99 0.87 8.51 12.42
N GLU A 100 -0.34 8.08 12.79
CA GLU A 100 -0.62 6.72 13.26
C GLU A 100 -0.21 5.68 12.19
N ALA A 101 -0.46 5.95 10.91
CA ALA A 101 -0.05 5.07 9.82
C ALA A 101 1.47 5.03 9.61
N ARG A 102 2.20 6.11 9.92
CA ARG A 102 3.69 6.14 9.87
C ARG A 102 4.28 5.33 11.02
N GLU A 103 3.79 5.55 12.23
CA GLU A 103 4.23 4.82 13.42
C GLU A 103 4.03 3.31 13.26
N PHE A 104 2.86 2.90 12.76
CA PHE A 104 2.60 1.50 12.45
C PHE A 104 3.57 0.94 11.41
N ALA A 105 3.93 1.72 10.38
CA ALA A 105 4.89 1.28 9.37
C ALA A 105 6.27 1.02 9.97
N GLU A 106 6.73 1.91 10.84
CA GLU A 106 8.02 1.76 11.51
C GLU A 106 8.04 0.51 12.41
N ARG A 107 6.99 0.31 13.21
CA ARG A 107 6.83 -0.89 14.05
C ARG A 107 6.74 -2.17 13.21
N ALA A 108 6.02 -2.14 12.10
CA ALA A 108 5.87 -3.30 11.20
C ALA A 108 7.19 -3.66 10.50
N VAL A 109 7.99 -2.68 10.08
CA VAL A 109 9.32 -2.89 9.48
C VAL A 109 10.28 -3.51 10.50
N ARG A 110 10.20 -3.08 11.77
CA ARG A 110 10.97 -3.66 12.89
C ARG A 110 10.49 -5.06 13.31
N GLY A 111 9.36 -5.53 12.80
CA GLY A 111 8.78 -6.84 13.18
C GLY A 111 8.09 -6.83 14.54
N GLU A 112 7.76 -5.66 15.07
CA GLU A 112 7.14 -5.49 16.40
C GLU A 112 5.61 -5.63 16.37
N ILE A 113 5.01 -5.78 15.18
CA ILE A 113 3.57 -5.99 14.97
C ILE A 113 3.29 -7.49 14.89
N LYS A 114 2.52 -8.03 15.84
CA LYS A 114 2.09 -9.45 15.87
C LYS A 114 0.75 -9.61 15.15
N ASP A 115 0.46 -10.82 14.68
CA ASP A 115 -0.85 -11.17 14.10
C ASP A 115 -1.96 -10.90 15.14
N GLY A 116 -2.77 -9.86 14.89
CA GLY A 116 -3.86 -9.43 15.77
C GLY A 116 -3.89 -7.94 16.11
N ASP A 117 -2.79 -7.20 15.89
CA ASP A 117 -2.77 -5.73 15.97
C ASP A 117 -3.52 -5.14 14.75
N LYS A 118 -4.85 -5.07 14.86
CA LYS A 118 -5.72 -4.28 13.97
C LYS A 118 -5.93 -2.89 14.55
#